data_AF-A0A1C6C2W0-F1
#
_entry.id   AF-A0A1C6C2W0-F1
#
_cell.length_a   1.000
_cell.length_b   1.000
_cell.length_c   1.000
_cell.angle_alpha   90.00
_cell.angle_beta   90.00
_cell.angle_gamma   90.00
#
_symmetry.space_group_name_H-M   'P 1'
#
loop_
_entity.id
_entity.type
_entity.pdbx_description
1 polymer ?
#
loop_
_entity_poly.entity_id
_entity_poly.type
_entity_poly.pdbx_seq_one_letter_code
_entity_poly.pdbx_strand_id
1 'polypeptide(L)'
;MKETVDAFEDFSLDDEERYRAFRREMAIMDRKAEMKDAYEEGMEQGIEQGLEQGIEQGIEQGIEQGLKQGIEQGKQELVLNMLRTGISIEEIASMTNLPVDLIGAWGK
;
A
#
# COMPACT_ATOMS: atom_id res chain seq x y z
N MET A 1 7.50 0.88 75.84
CA MET A 1 8.61 1.07 74.89
C MET A 1 8.69 -0.05 73.86
N LYS A 2 8.35 -1.31 74.21
CA LYS A 2 8.25 -2.41 73.23
C LYS A 2 7.06 -2.23 72.25
N GLU A 3 5.89 -1.94 72.79
CA GLU A 3 4.66 -1.71 71.99
C GLU A 3 4.74 -0.50 71.04
N THR A 4 5.54 0.52 71.38
CA THR A 4 5.74 1.71 70.54
C THR A 4 6.71 1.47 69.39
N VAL A 5 7.59 0.45 69.50
CA VAL A 5 8.53 0.04 68.44
C VAL A 5 7.82 -0.92 67.49
N ASP A 6 7.02 -1.84 68.02
CA ASP A 6 6.23 -2.79 67.22
C ASP A 6 5.23 -2.07 66.29
N ALA A 7 4.59 -0.99 66.76
CA ALA A 7 3.69 -0.16 65.93
C ALA A 7 4.42 0.66 64.84
N PHE A 8 5.72 0.93 65.01
CA PHE A 8 6.52 1.69 64.03
C PHE A 8 7.09 0.76 62.94
N GLU A 9 7.42 -0.49 63.27
CA GLU A 9 7.80 -1.52 62.30
C GLU A 9 6.61 -1.96 61.43
N ASP A 10 5.42 -2.10 62.00
CA ASP A 10 4.18 -2.46 61.27
C ASP A 10 3.78 -1.38 60.23
N PHE A 11 3.98 -0.10 60.56
CA PHE A 11 3.75 1.01 59.63
C PHE A 11 4.78 1.03 58.47
N SER A 12 6.01 0.57 58.73
CA SER A 12 7.09 0.53 57.72
C SER A 12 6.96 -0.64 56.73
N LEU A 13 6.36 -1.76 57.15
CA LEU A 13 6.07 -2.91 56.28
C LEU A 13 4.96 -2.57 55.28
N ASP A 14 3.96 -1.79 55.70
CA ASP A 14 2.90 -1.25 54.83
C ASP A 14 3.49 -0.27 53.78
N ASP A 15 4.49 0.53 54.14
CA ASP A 15 5.17 1.43 53.20
C ASP A 15 6.03 0.70 52.16
N GLU A 16 6.76 -0.36 52.52
CA GLU A 16 7.54 -1.14 51.54
C GLU A 16 6.62 -1.95 50.60
N GLU A 17 5.52 -2.51 51.11
CA GLU A 17 4.53 -3.19 50.28
C GLU A 17 3.82 -2.24 49.31
N ARG A 18 3.44 -1.04 49.77
CA ARG A 18 2.91 0.03 48.90
C ARG A 18 3.91 0.45 47.84
N TYR A 19 5.18 0.60 48.20
CA TYR A 19 6.23 0.94 47.24
C TYR A 19 6.43 -0.16 46.20
N ARG A 20 6.42 -1.43 46.61
CA ARG A 20 6.50 -2.59 45.69
C ARG A 20 5.28 -2.69 44.80
N ALA A 21 4.09 -2.45 45.32
CA ALA A 21 2.84 -2.42 44.54
C ALA A 21 2.86 -1.29 43.50
N PHE A 22 3.23 -0.07 43.91
CA PHE A 22 3.39 1.09 43.03
C PHE A 22 4.41 0.81 41.91
N ARG A 23 5.57 0.25 42.23
CA ARG A 23 6.60 -0.13 41.24
C ARG A 23 6.11 -1.17 40.24
N ARG A 24 5.31 -2.15 40.68
CA ARG A 24 4.71 -3.15 39.79
C ARG A 24 3.68 -2.51 38.89
N GLU A 25 2.85 -1.63 39.42
CA GLU A 25 1.83 -0.91 38.66
C GLU A 25 2.47 -0.01 37.59
N MET A 26 3.49 0.76 37.96
CA MET A 26 4.31 1.55 37.02
C MET A 26 4.89 0.67 35.91
N ALA A 27 5.52 -0.47 36.24
CA ALA A 27 6.08 -1.37 35.22
C ALA A 27 5.01 -1.97 34.29
N ILE A 28 3.77 -2.16 34.78
CA ILE A 28 2.64 -2.59 33.95
C ILE A 28 2.19 -1.46 33.04
N MET A 29 2.15 -0.22 33.53
CA MET A 29 1.80 0.96 32.74
C MET A 29 2.82 1.21 31.64
N ASP A 30 4.11 1.17 31.96
CA ASP A 30 5.20 1.35 31.00
C ASP A 30 5.13 0.30 29.89
N ARG A 31 4.98 -0.99 30.25
CA ARG A 31 4.81 -2.06 29.25
C ARG A 31 3.56 -1.86 28.39
N LYS A 32 2.46 -1.39 28.98
CA LYS A 32 1.22 -1.12 28.22
C LYS A 32 1.42 0.04 27.24
N ALA A 33 2.15 1.07 27.63
CA ALA A 33 2.51 2.18 26.75
C ALA A 33 3.39 1.69 25.62
N GLU A 34 4.48 0.97 25.91
CA GLU A 34 5.37 0.38 24.90
C GLU A 34 4.62 -0.52 23.91
N MET A 35 3.70 -1.36 24.40
CA MET A 35 2.92 -2.25 23.54
C MET A 35 1.92 -1.49 22.67
N LYS A 36 1.38 -0.38 23.18
CA LYS A 36 0.50 0.51 22.41
C LYS A 36 1.29 1.22 21.32
N ASP A 37 2.44 1.79 21.65
CA ASP A 37 3.30 2.51 20.71
C ASP A 37 3.77 1.56 19.59
N ALA A 38 4.22 0.34 19.94
CA ALA A 38 4.61 -0.67 18.94
C ALA A 38 3.43 -1.10 18.04
N TYR A 39 2.21 -1.15 18.58
CA TYR A 39 1.01 -1.45 17.78
C TYR A 39 0.66 -0.30 16.82
N GLU A 40 0.74 0.94 17.29
CA GLU A 40 0.50 2.13 16.47
C GLU A 40 1.55 2.25 15.35
N GLU A 41 2.83 2.08 15.66
CA GLU A 41 3.92 2.05 14.67
C GLU A 41 3.72 0.93 13.65
N GLY A 42 3.40 -0.28 14.09
CA GLY A 42 3.16 -1.41 13.19
C GLY A 42 1.95 -1.21 12.28
N MET A 43 0.89 -0.56 12.78
CA MET A 43 -0.28 -0.20 12.00
C MET A 43 0.06 0.88 10.96
N GLU A 44 0.77 1.94 11.37
CA GLU A 44 1.18 3.04 10.49
C GLU A 44 2.06 2.51 9.35
N GLN A 45 3.08 1.71 9.67
CA GLN A 45 3.95 1.07 8.68
C GLN A 45 3.16 0.15 7.74
N GLY A 46 2.22 -0.63 8.27
CA GLY A 46 1.38 -1.51 7.43
C GLY A 46 0.50 -0.74 6.46
N ILE A 47 -0.07 0.39 6.89
CA ILE A 47 -0.87 1.28 6.04
C ILE A 47 0.01 1.95 4.99
N GLU A 48 1.16 2.49 5.39
CA GLU A 48 2.10 3.17 4.49
C GLU A 48 2.57 2.21 3.39
N GLN A 49 3.07 1.02 3.76
CA GLN A 49 3.52 0.01 2.80
C GLN A 49 2.39 -0.46 1.90
N GLY A 50 1.21 -0.72 2.44
CA GLY A 50 0.05 -1.15 1.66
C GLY A 50 -0.41 -0.09 0.66
N LEU A 51 -0.38 1.18 1.05
CA LEU A 51 -0.75 2.30 0.19
C LEU A 51 0.30 2.52 -0.91
N GLU A 52 1.58 2.53 -0.56
CA GLU A 52 2.69 2.70 -1.50
C GLU A 52 2.66 1.60 -2.58
N GLN A 53 2.60 0.33 -2.16
CA GLN A 53 2.53 -0.81 -3.08
C GLN A 53 1.26 -0.76 -3.95
N GLY A 54 0.11 -0.42 -3.36
CA GLY A 54 -1.15 -0.34 -4.10
C GLY A 54 -1.14 0.77 -5.16
N ILE A 55 -0.57 1.93 -4.84
CA ILE A 55 -0.45 3.05 -5.78
C ILE A 55 0.55 2.71 -6.88
N GLU A 56 1.72 2.19 -6.54
CA GLU A 56 2.76 1.84 -7.52
C GLU A 56 2.24 0.82 -8.53
N GLN A 57 1.66 -0.29 -8.05
CA GLN A 57 1.09 -1.32 -8.90
C GLN A 57 -0.08 -0.79 -9.75
N GLY A 58 -0.95 0.03 -9.16
CA GLY A 58 -2.08 0.61 -9.87
C GLY A 58 -1.65 1.55 -11.00
N ILE A 59 -0.64 2.38 -10.76
CA ILE A 59 -0.09 3.29 -11.76
C ILE A 59 0.62 2.52 -12.87
N GLU A 60 1.48 1.56 -12.52
CA GLU A 60 2.23 0.76 -13.49
C GLU A 60 1.28 0.01 -14.43
N GLN A 61 0.30 -0.71 -13.87
CA GLN A 61 -0.70 -1.44 -14.66
C GLN A 61 -1.56 -0.50 -15.50
N GLY A 62 -1.96 0.64 -14.94
CA GLY A 62 -2.77 1.64 -15.64
C GLY A 62 -2.03 2.25 -16.84
N ILE A 63 -0.74 2.60 -16.67
CA ILE A 63 0.10 3.14 -17.73
C ILE A 63 0.35 2.10 -18.81
N GLU A 64 0.71 0.86 -18.44
CA GLU A 64 0.98 -0.20 -19.40
C GLU A 64 -0.25 -0.52 -20.26
N GLN A 65 -1.41 -0.71 -19.61
CA GLN A 65 -2.66 -0.98 -20.31
C GLN A 65 -3.09 0.20 -21.19
N GLY A 66 -3.01 1.42 -20.66
CA GLY A 66 -3.36 2.64 -21.37
C GLY A 66 -2.46 2.87 -22.60
N LEU A 67 -1.15 2.68 -22.47
CA LEU A 67 -0.21 2.81 -23.58
C LEU A 67 -0.48 1.75 -24.66
N LYS A 68 -0.67 0.49 -24.28
CA LYS A 68 -0.96 -0.59 -25.22
C LYS A 68 -2.26 -0.34 -25.98
N GLN A 69 -3.33 0.05 -25.28
CA GLN A 69 -4.61 0.40 -25.89
C GLN A 69 -4.48 1.61 -26.81
N GLY A 70 -3.79 2.66 -26.37
CA GLY A 70 -3.58 3.88 -27.17
C GLY A 70 -2.77 3.62 -28.44
N ILE A 71 -1.72 2.80 -28.38
CA ILE A 71 -0.94 2.41 -29.57
C ILE A 71 -1.81 1.63 -30.56
N GLU A 72 -2.62 0.67 -30.08
CA GLU A 72 -3.48 -0.13 -30.95
C GLU A 72 -4.57 0.72 -31.60
N GLN A 73 -5.23 1.59 -30.82
CA GLN A 73 -6.21 2.55 -31.32
C GLN A 73 -5.61 3.50 -32.35
N GLY A 74 -4.41 4.03 -32.09
CA GLY A 74 -3.71 4.91 -33.03
C GLY A 74 -3.33 4.21 -34.33
N LYS A 75 -2.90 2.94 -34.28
CA LYS A 75 -2.65 2.13 -35.48
C LYS A 75 -3.93 1.91 -36.29
N GLN A 76 -5.02 1.56 -35.60
CA GLN A 76 -6.31 1.36 -36.24
C GLN A 76 -6.81 2.66 -36.90
N GLU A 77 -6.74 3.79 -36.20
CA GLU A 77 -7.14 5.10 -36.74
C GLU A 77 -6.30 5.49 -37.96
N LEU A 78 -4.98 5.26 -37.91
CA LEU A 78 -4.08 5.48 -39.05
C LEU A 78 -4.54 4.68 -40.27
N VAL A 79 -4.81 3.38 -40.10
CA VAL A 79 -5.27 2.50 -41.19
C VAL A 79 -6.61 2.97 -41.75
N LEU A 80 -7.58 3.31 -40.89
CA LEU A 80 -8.88 3.83 -41.31
C LEU A 80 -8.74 5.13 -42.13
N ASN A 81 -7.84 6.02 -41.71
CA ASN A 81 -7.56 7.24 -42.44
C ASN A 81 -6.93 6.96 -43.82
N MET A 82 -6.00 6.02 -43.92
CA MET A 82 -5.38 5.60 -45.18
C MET A 82 -6.42 5.00 -46.14
N LEU A 83 -7.30 4.12 -45.64
CA LEU A 83 -8.41 3.55 -46.41
C LEU A 83 -9.35 4.64 -46.94
N ARG A 84 -9.69 5.62 -46.09
CA ARG A 84 -10.55 6.75 -46.49
C ARG A 84 -9.92 7.63 -47.57
N THR A 85 -8.60 7.71 -47.63
CA THR A 85 -7.88 8.43 -48.70
C THR A 85 -7.77 7.63 -50.01
N GLY A 86 -8.23 6.37 -50.03
CA GLY A 86 -8.22 5.53 -51.22
C GLY A 86 -6.94 4.73 -51.43
N ILE A 87 -6.08 4.61 -50.42
CA ILE A 87 -4.91 3.71 -50.46
C ILE A 87 -5.41 2.26 -50.38
N SER A 88 -4.87 1.38 -51.21
CA SER A 88 -5.27 -0.02 -51.23
C SER A 88 -4.86 -0.77 -49.96
N ILE A 89 -5.57 -1.84 -49.64
CA ILE A 89 -5.27 -2.68 -48.45
C ILE A 89 -3.85 -3.25 -48.55
N GLU A 90 -3.43 -3.64 -49.76
CA GLU A 90 -2.11 -4.19 -50.05
C GLU A 90 -0.99 -3.18 -49.82
N GLU A 91 -1.19 -1.93 -50.26
CA GLU A 91 -0.25 -0.83 -50.00
C GLU A 91 -0.16 -0.53 -48.50
N ILE A 92 -1.29 -0.48 -47.78
CA ILE A 92 -1.31 -0.26 -46.32
C ILE A 92 -0.59 -1.40 -45.59
N ALA A 93 -0.82 -2.65 -45.99
CA ALA A 93 -0.14 -3.80 -45.42
C ALA A 93 1.38 -3.69 -45.59
N SER A 94 1.84 -3.24 -46.76
CA SER A 94 3.27 -3.02 -47.03
C SER A 94 3.89 -1.88 -46.20
N MET A 95 3.14 -0.80 -45.93
CA MET A 95 3.62 0.37 -45.18
C MET A 95 3.61 0.14 -43.66
N THR A 96 2.62 -0.59 -43.16
CA THR A 96 2.36 -0.77 -41.72
C THR A 96 2.83 -2.11 -41.18
N ASN A 97 3.21 -3.04 -42.06
CA ASN A 97 3.54 -4.43 -41.74
C ASN A 97 2.41 -5.16 -40.99
N LEU A 98 1.16 -4.76 -41.26
CA LEU A 98 -0.04 -5.38 -40.71
C LEU A 98 -0.61 -6.42 -41.68
N PRO A 99 -1.24 -7.51 -41.18
CA PRO A 99 -1.91 -8.49 -42.02
C PRO A 99 -3.06 -7.85 -42.81
N VAL A 100 -3.19 -8.24 -44.08
CA VAL A 100 -4.28 -7.83 -44.98
C VAL A 100 -5.65 -8.13 -44.35
N ASP A 101 -5.80 -9.29 -43.69
CA ASP A 101 -7.04 -9.70 -43.02
C ASP A 101 -7.43 -8.75 -41.87
N LEU A 102 -6.45 -8.25 -41.12
CA LEU A 102 -6.67 -7.33 -40.01
C LEU A 102 -7.10 -5.96 -40.52
N ILE A 103 -6.42 -5.45 -41.54
CA ILE A 103 -6.77 -4.18 -42.20
C ILE A 103 -8.17 -4.27 -42.80
N GLY A 104 -8.49 -5.39 -43.48
CA GLY A 104 -9.81 -5.65 -44.03
C GLY A 104 -10.90 -5.79 -42.98
N ALA A 105 -10.57 -6.25 -41.76
CA ALA A 105 -11.50 -6.29 -40.65
C ALA A 105 -11.81 -4.90 -40.09
N TRP A 106 -10.84 -3.99 -40.05
CA TRP A 106 -11.05 -2.61 -39.61
C TRP A 106 -11.80 -1.77 -40.63
N GLY A 107 -11.62 -2.02 -41.93
CA GLY A 107 -12.27 -1.27 -43.01
C GLY A 107 -13.71 -1.69 -43.35
N LYS A 108 -14.27 -2.71 -42.69
CA LYS A 108 -15.68 -3.11 -42.82
C LYS A 108 -16.59 -2.22 -41.98
#